data_AF-A0A920P911-F1
#
_entry.id   AF-A0A920P911-F1
#
_cell.length_a   1.000
_cell.length_b   1.000
_cell.length_c   1.000
_cell.angle_alpha   90.00
_cell.angle_beta   90.00
_cell.angle_gamma   90.00
#
_symmetry.space_group_name_H-M   'P 1'
#
loop_
_entity.id
_entity.type
_entity.pdbx_description
1 polymer ?
#
loop_
_entity_poly.entity_id
_entity_poly.type
_entity_poly.pdbx_seq_one_letter_code
_entity_poly.pdbx_strand_id
1 'polypeptide(L)'
;MIGAVAGRLHTGRSRNDQISVDIRMYLKDAITSIVDGIKQVQQSLVDLGGKYSDVIMPGYTHLQRAQPVLFAHHMLAYFHMLQRDISRFKDCYSRADVLPLGSGALGGYLTMLIEIL
;
A
#
# COMPACT_ATOMS: atom_id res chain seq x y z
N MET A 1 0.47 -26.14 27.23
CA MET A 1 -0.91 -25.85 26.73
C MET A 1 -1.79 -25.47 27.90
N ILE A 2 -2.59 -24.41 27.78
CA ILE A 2 -3.39 -23.80 28.88
C ILE A 2 -4.71 -24.59 29.17
N GLY A 3 -4.76 -25.88 28.81
CA GLY A 3 -5.93 -26.74 29.04
C GLY A 3 -7.22 -26.30 28.31
N ALA A 4 -8.36 -26.76 28.79
CA ALA A 4 -9.68 -26.53 28.19
C ALA A 4 -10.08 -25.05 28.04
N VAL A 5 -9.45 -24.15 28.81
CA VAL A 5 -9.66 -22.70 28.72
C VAL A 5 -9.26 -22.14 27.35
N ALA A 6 -8.28 -22.75 26.67
CA ALA A 6 -7.85 -22.31 25.33
C ALA A 6 -8.98 -22.40 24.28
N GLY A 7 -9.94 -23.31 24.46
CA GLY A 7 -11.11 -23.43 23.58
C GLY A 7 -12.03 -22.21 23.60
N ARG A 8 -12.03 -21.42 24.70
CA ARG A 8 -12.84 -20.20 24.82
C ARG A 8 -12.31 -19.04 23.98
N LEU A 9 -11.05 -19.09 23.52
CA LEU A 9 -10.45 -18.07 22.66
C LEU A 9 -11.11 -18.02 21.26
N HIS A 10 -11.68 -19.15 20.81
CA HIS A 10 -12.37 -19.28 19.54
C HIS A 10 -13.87 -18.99 19.63
N THR A 11 -14.41 -18.75 20.83
CA THR A 11 -15.82 -18.38 21.00
C THR A 11 -16.08 -17.07 20.28
N GLY A 12 -17.05 -17.05 19.36
CA GLY A 12 -17.34 -15.85 18.58
C GLY A 12 -16.33 -15.55 17.47
N ARG A 13 -15.51 -16.53 17.02
CA ARG A 13 -14.56 -16.37 15.91
C ARG A 13 -14.55 -17.55 14.94
N SER A 14 -14.46 -17.26 13.65
CA SER A 14 -14.32 -18.24 12.59
C SER A 14 -12.87 -18.23 12.12
N ARG A 15 -12.47 -19.23 11.36
CA ARG A 15 -11.20 -19.16 10.65
C ARG A 15 -11.27 -18.13 9.50
N ASN A 16 -12.46 -17.93 8.92
CA ASN A 16 -12.65 -17.06 7.76
C ASN A 16 -12.46 -15.58 8.09
N ASP A 17 -13.05 -15.10 9.20
CA ASP A 17 -12.86 -13.72 9.66
C ASP A 17 -11.46 -13.50 10.24
N GLN A 18 -10.86 -14.48 10.92
CA GLN A 18 -9.45 -14.43 11.35
C GLN A 18 -8.48 -14.27 10.16
N ILE A 19 -8.56 -15.14 9.15
CA ILE A 19 -7.70 -15.06 7.96
C ILE A 19 -7.89 -13.71 7.25
N SER A 20 -9.14 -13.20 7.20
CA SER A 20 -9.43 -11.91 6.59
C SER A 20 -8.77 -10.74 7.34
N VAL A 21 -8.74 -10.78 8.68
CA VAL A 21 -7.99 -9.80 9.49
C VAL A 21 -6.49 -9.92 9.21
N ASP A 22 -5.94 -11.13 9.26
CA ASP A 22 -4.50 -11.36 9.12
C ASP A 22 -3.97 -10.83 7.78
N ILE A 23 -4.68 -11.11 6.68
CA ILE A 23 -4.32 -10.61 5.35
C ILE A 23 -4.36 -9.08 5.30
N ARG A 24 -5.36 -8.44 5.92
CA ARG A 24 -5.48 -6.98 5.96
C ARG A 24 -4.36 -6.34 6.75
N MET A 25 -4.02 -6.90 7.92
CA MET A 25 -2.88 -6.44 8.72
C MET A 25 -1.57 -6.54 7.93
N TYR A 26 -1.32 -7.71 7.33
CA TYR A 26 -0.15 -7.90 6.47
C TYR A 26 -0.09 -6.88 5.31
N LEU A 27 -1.21 -6.66 4.62
CA LEU A 27 -1.28 -5.69 3.52
C LEU A 27 -0.95 -4.27 4.00
N LYS A 28 -1.45 -3.84 5.17
CA LYS A 28 -1.14 -2.52 5.72
C LYS A 28 0.35 -2.35 6.00
N ASP A 29 1.00 -3.36 6.56
CA ASP A 29 2.45 -3.34 6.86
C ASP A 29 3.28 -3.36 5.57
N ALA A 30 2.90 -4.20 4.62
CA ALA A 30 3.56 -4.29 3.31
C ALA A 30 3.44 -2.97 2.53
N ILE A 31 2.25 -2.35 2.51
CA ILE A 31 2.02 -1.06 1.84
C ILE A 31 2.89 0.03 2.46
N THR A 32 2.95 0.10 3.79
CA THR A 32 3.81 1.07 4.49
C THR A 32 5.27 0.93 4.06
N SER A 33 5.78 -0.30 4.08
CA SER A 33 7.16 -0.61 3.68
C SER A 33 7.45 -0.25 2.23
N ILE A 34 6.51 -0.55 1.31
CA ILE A 34 6.65 -0.22 -0.11
C ILE A 34 6.65 1.29 -0.32
N VAL A 35 5.74 2.03 0.31
CA VAL A 35 5.67 3.49 0.18
C VAL A 35 6.96 4.15 0.64
N ASP A 36 7.56 3.67 1.73
CA ASP A 36 8.84 4.21 2.20
C ASP A 36 10.00 3.87 1.26
N GLY A 37 10.00 2.69 0.63
CA GLY A 37 10.93 2.36 -0.45
C GLY A 37 10.78 3.29 -1.66
N ILE A 38 9.54 3.58 -2.08
CA ILE A 38 9.28 4.50 -3.20
C ILE A 38 9.78 5.91 -2.88
N LYS A 39 9.59 6.41 -1.65
CA LYS A 39 10.11 7.73 -1.24
C LYS A 39 11.64 7.79 -1.30
N GLN A 40 12.34 6.70 -0.95
CA GLN A 40 13.81 6.65 -1.06
C GLN A 40 14.27 6.74 -2.52
N VAL A 41 13.57 6.06 -3.44
CA VAL A 41 13.83 6.18 -4.88
C VAL A 41 13.54 7.60 -5.37
N GLN A 42 12.42 8.19 -4.94
CA GLN A 42 12.09 9.58 -5.25
C GLN A 42 13.17 10.56 -4.79
N GLN A 43 13.70 10.40 -3.57
CA GLN A 43 14.81 11.21 -3.07
C GLN A 43 16.06 11.05 -3.95
N SER A 44 16.40 9.81 -4.31
CA SER A 44 17.54 9.51 -5.19
C SER A 44 17.39 10.18 -6.57
N LEU A 45 16.18 10.24 -7.12
CA LEU A 45 15.89 10.93 -8.38
C LEU A 45 16.05 12.45 -8.25
N VAL A 46 15.61 13.03 -7.13
CA VAL A 46 15.77 14.47 -6.84
C VAL A 46 17.26 14.81 -6.68
N ASP A 47 18.01 14.01 -5.92
CA ASP A 47 19.45 14.21 -5.71
C ASP A 47 20.21 14.12 -7.04
N LEU A 48 19.88 13.13 -7.87
CA LEU A 48 20.50 12.94 -9.18
C LEU A 48 20.13 14.07 -10.16
N GLY A 49 18.87 14.51 -10.15
CA GLY A 49 18.41 15.65 -10.93
C GLY A 49 19.08 16.96 -10.50
N GLY A 50 19.25 17.18 -9.20
CA GLY A 50 19.95 18.35 -8.66
C GLY A 50 21.43 18.36 -8.97
N LYS A 51 22.11 17.20 -8.89
CA LYS A 51 23.53 17.05 -9.24
C LYS A 51 23.82 17.39 -10.71
N TYR A 52 22.87 17.14 -11.60
CA TYR A 52 23.01 17.33 -13.04
C TYR A 52 21.95 18.30 -13.60
N SER A 53 21.70 19.40 -12.88
CA SER A 53 20.64 20.37 -13.21
C SER A 53 20.78 20.99 -14.61
N ASP A 54 22.02 21.25 -15.03
CA ASP A 54 22.32 22.00 -16.26
C ASP A 54 22.66 21.08 -17.44
N VAL A 55 22.61 19.75 -17.23
CA VAL A 55 22.91 18.77 -18.28
C VAL A 55 21.75 18.73 -19.27
N ILE A 56 22.04 19.13 -20.51
CA ILE A 56 21.12 19.03 -21.64
C ILE A 56 21.25 17.65 -22.29
N MET A 57 20.13 17.01 -22.59
CA MET A 57 20.06 15.75 -23.33
C MET A 57 18.99 15.83 -24.44
N PRO A 58 19.06 14.98 -25.48
CA PRO A 58 17.96 14.85 -26.43
C PRO A 58 16.73 14.26 -25.74
N GLY A 59 15.56 14.89 -25.90
CA GLY A 59 14.27 14.28 -25.61
C GLY A 59 13.86 13.33 -26.75
N TYR A 60 13.07 12.31 -26.43
CA TYR A 60 12.69 11.28 -27.40
C TYR A 60 11.18 11.08 -27.48
N THR A 61 10.66 10.96 -28.69
CA THR A 61 9.31 10.46 -28.99
C THR A 61 9.41 9.46 -30.13
N HIS A 62 8.69 8.33 -30.06
CA HIS A 62 8.88 7.21 -31.01
C HIS A 62 10.35 6.77 -31.17
N LEU A 63 11.17 6.92 -30.11
CA LEU A 63 12.62 6.71 -30.10
C LEU A 63 13.42 7.60 -31.08
N GLN A 64 12.82 8.67 -31.60
CA GLN A 64 13.46 9.69 -32.41
C GLN A 64 13.77 10.92 -31.57
N ARG A 65 14.88 11.60 -31.88
CA ARG A 65 15.25 12.86 -31.22
C ARG A 65 14.18 13.90 -31.53
N ALA A 66 13.56 14.43 -30.49
CA ALA A 66 12.55 15.48 -30.57
C ALA A 66 13.19 16.84 -30.25
N GLN A 67 13.07 17.30 -29.00
CA GLN A 67 13.63 18.56 -28.54
C GLN A 67 14.64 18.34 -27.41
N PRO A 68 15.65 19.21 -27.24
CA PRO A 68 16.51 19.19 -26.07
C PRO A 68 15.71 19.36 -24.78
N VAL A 69 16.05 18.60 -23.75
CA VAL A 69 15.47 18.69 -22.40
C VAL A 69 16.61 18.66 -21.37
N LEU A 70 16.34 19.11 -20.14
CA LEU A 70 17.29 18.91 -19.05
C LEU A 70 17.16 17.48 -18.51
N PHE A 71 18.29 16.88 -18.18
CA PHE A 71 18.34 15.61 -17.49
C PHE A 71 17.53 15.65 -16.17
N ALA A 72 17.56 16.76 -15.44
CA ALA A 72 16.73 16.97 -14.25
C ALA A 72 15.22 16.82 -14.52
N HIS A 73 14.71 17.39 -15.62
CA HIS A 73 13.30 17.22 -16.01
C HIS A 73 12.97 15.75 -16.30
N HIS A 74 13.91 15.03 -16.91
CA HIS A 74 13.73 13.60 -17.17
C HIS A 74 13.65 12.79 -15.87
N MET A 75 14.48 13.08 -14.87
CA MET A 75 14.41 12.42 -13.55
C MET A 75 13.12 12.76 -12.81
N LEU A 76 12.69 14.02 -12.83
CA LEU A 76 11.43 14.44 -12.19
C LEU A 76 10.19 13.82 -12.85
N ALA A 77 10.26 13.46 -14.13
CA ALA A 77 9.18 12.69 -14.77
C ALA A 77 8.94 11.36 -14.03
N TYR A 78 10.00 10.61 -13.71
CA TYR A 78 9.90 9.37 -12.92
C TYR A 78 9.46 9.63 -11.48
N PHE A 79 9.95 10.70 -10.84
CA PHE A 79 9.49 11.11 -9.51
C PHE A 79 7.96 11.26 -9.47
N HIS A 80 7.38 11.95 -10.46
CA HIS A 80 5.94 12.15 -10.53
C HIS A 80 5.16 10.89 -10.90
N MET A 81 5.75 9.96 -11.67
CA MET A 81 5.18 8.63 -11.88
C MET A 81 5.03 7.89 -10.56
N LEU A 82 6.11 7.81 -9.79
CA LEU A 82 6.14 7.18 -8.47
C LEU A 82 5.24 7.88 -7.45
N GLN A 83 5.09 9.20 -7.54
CA GLN A 83 4.17 9.94 -6.68
C GLN A 83 2.72 9.49 -6.86
N ARG A 84 2.30 9.18 -8.10
CA ARG A 84 0.98 8.61 -8.38
C ARG A 84 0.85 7.18 -7.88
N ASP A 85 1.95 6.44 -7.82
CA ASP A 85 1.94 5.08 -7.23
C ASP A 85 1.75 5.14 -5.72
N ILE A 86 2.39 6.10 -5.03
CA ILE A 86 2.15 6.36 -3.60
C ILE A 86 0.66 6.64 -3.34
N SER A 87 0.00 7.45 -4.17
CA SER A 87 -1.43 7.73 -3.96
C SER A 87 -2.28 6.47 -4.10
N ARG A 88 -2.01 5.62 -5.11
CA ARG A 88 -2.70 4.33 -5.27
C ARG A 88 -2.50 3.41 -4.06
N PHE A 89 -1.29 3.36 -3.51
CA PHE A 89 -1.00 2.60 -2.30
C PHE A 89 -1.73 3.13 -1.07
N LYS A 90 -1.82 4.45 -0.90
CA LYS A 90 -2.61 5.06 0.18
C LYS A 90 -4.09 4.72 0.05
N ASP A 91 -4.65 4.74 -1.15
CA ASP A 91 -6.03 4.34 -1.38
C ASP A 91 -6.25 2.84 -1.06
N CYS A 92 -5.29 1.98 -1.43
CA CYS A 92 -5.31 0.56 -1.06
C CYS A 92 -5.26 0.36 0.46
N TYR A 93 -4.41 1.12 1.16
CA TYR A 93 -4.30 1.07 2.61
C TYR A 93 -5.64 1.42 3.27
N SER A 94 -6.26 2.53 2.84
CA SER A 94 -7.56 2.96 3.36
C SER A 94 -8.65 1.88 3.18
N ARG A 95 -8.67 1.19 2.03
CA ARG A 95 -9.60 0.07 1.80
C ARG A 95 -9.28 -1.19 2.62
N ALA A 96 -8.01 -1.40 2.96
CA ALA A 96 -7.59 -2.50 3.82
C ALA A 96 -7.92 -2.23 5.30
N ASP A 97 -7.94 -0.96 5.72
CA ASP A 97 -8.16 -0.49 7.09
C ASP A 97 -9.63 -0.53 7.55
N VAL A 98 -10.24 -1.69 7.38
CA VAL A 98 -11.60 -2.02 7.86
C VAL A 98 -11.48 -3.32 8.64
N LEU A 99 -12.09 -3.40 9.83
CA LEU A 99 -12.04 -4.57 10.70
C LEU A 99 -13.15 -5.59 10.31
N PRO A 100 -12.81 -6.76 9.73
CA PRO A 100 -13.80 -7.80 9.40
C PRO A 100 -14.06 -8.78 10.57
N LEU A 101 -13.38 -8.64 11.70
CA LEU A 101 -13.54 -9.56 12.84
C LEU A 101 -14.97 -9.48 13.38
N GLY A 102 -15.62 -10.63 13.61
CA GLY A 102 -17.01 -10.70 14.06
C GLY A 102 -18.01 -11.04 12.94
N SER A 103 -17.56 -11.11 11.69
CA SER A 103 -18.38 -11.62 10.56
C SER A 103 -18.62 -13.13 10.61
N GLY A 104 -17.95 -13.87 11.49
CA GLY A 104 -18.12 -15.32 11.60
C GLY A 104 -17.77 -16.05 10.29
N ALA A 105 -18.44 -17.17 10.02
CA ALA A 105 -18.14 -17.96 8.82
C ALA A 105 -18.68 -17.31 7.53
N LEU A 106 -19.87 -16.68 7.60
CA LEU A 106 -20.60 -16.11 6.46
C LEU A 106 -21.78 -15.17 6.81
N GLY A 107 -22.28 -15.16 8.06
CA GLY A 107 -23.50 -14.43 8.44
C GLY A 107 -23.43 -13.61 9.74
N GLY A 108 -22.22 -13.31 10.22
CA GLY A 108 -22.01 -12.71 11.54
C GLY A 108 -22.09 -13.71 12.70
N TYR A 109 -21.87 -13.23 13.92
CA TYR A 109 -22.17 -13.97 15.14
C TYR A 109 -23.55 -13.59 15.70
N LEU A 110 -24.28 -14.59 16.21
CA LEU A 110 -25.62 -14.43 16.79
C LEU A 110 -25.68 -13.34 17.89
N THR A 111 -24.58 -13.07 18.59
CA THR A 111 -24.50 -12.03 19.63
C THR A 111 -24.59 -10.60 19.08
N MET A 112 -24.27 -10.34 17.80
CA MET A 112 -24.54 -9.02 17.18
C MET A 112 -26.02 -8.83 16.82
N LEU A 113 -26.79 -9.91 16.67
CA LEU A 113 -28.21 -9.86 16.33
C LEU A 113 -29.11 -9.58 17.55
N ILE A 114 -28.60 -9.75 18.77
CA ILE A 114 -29.35 -9.50 20.02
C ILE A 114 -29.30 -8.03 20.46
N GLU A 115 -28.40 -7.21 19.91
CA GLU A 115 -28.37 -5.75 20.19
C GLU A 115 -29.08 -4.90 19.12
N ILE A 116 -29.59 -5.51 18.04
CA ILE A 116 -30.28 -4.82 16.92
C ILE A 116 -31.76 -5.25 16.80
N LEU A 117 -32.24 -6.18 17.64
CA LEU A 117 -33.66 -6.54 17.80
C LEU A 117 -34.08 -6.27 19.25
#